data_AF-A0A7Y0JQJ4-F1
#
_entry.id   AF-A0A7Y0JQJ4-F1
#
_cell.length_a   1.000
_cell.length_b   1.000
_cell.length_c   1.000
_cell.angle_alpha   90.00
_cell.angle_beta   90.00
_cell.angle_gamma   90.00
#
_symmetry.space_group_name_H-M   'P 1'
#
loop_
_entity.id
_entity.type
_entity.pdbx_description
1 polymer ?
#
loop_
_entity_poly.entity_id
_entity_poly.type
_entity_poly.pdbx_seq_one_letter_code
_entity_poly.pdbx_strand_id
1 'polypeptide(L)'
;MLLTLLLSVPLLVLWIAMSRAPRTRWTVSATIAGLAVIAGVTIYLVPRGTVEISLGWLVLSLSAVVAGHAIERRRVSALFAAWLVLTVLAGLVAWRPGPFYPATGGVLPLPDGLHATVQPTGDGDCGSASCSRTITASGRPGQSGDDLWAEVRQHVISRGWGHGCRPAGWLLDRSTECVELAVHDGLLTITLSGNRDDLRHLATIG
;
A
#
# COMPACT_ATOMS: atom_id res chain seq x y z
N MET A 1 9.60 2.79 7.03
CA MET A 1 10.48 3.23 8.14
C MET A 1 11.79 3.86 7.70
N LEU A 2 12.60 3.22 6.83
CA LEU A 2 13.89 3.78 6.40
C LEU A 2 13.75 5.11 5.66
N LEU A 3 12.76 5.21 4.75
CA LEU A 3 12.48 6.42 3.97
C LEU A 3 12.06 7.61 4.85
N THR A 4 11.16 7.37 5.82
CA THR A 4 10.72 8.38 6.80
C THR A 4 11.87 8.90 7.66
N LEU A 5 12.82 8.03 8.05
CA LEU A 5 14.02 8.44 8.79
C LEU A 5 14.97 9.25 7.90
N LEU A 6 15.20 8.80 6.65
CA LEU A 6 16.04 9.50 5.68
C LEU A 6 15.54 10.92 5.36
N LEU A 7 14.22 11.14 5.37
CA LEU A 7 13.62 12.45 5.10
C LEU A 7 13.56 13.35 6.35
N SER A 8 13.37 12.82 7.56
CA SER A 8 13.27 13.63 8.80
C SER A 8 14.61 14.12 9.32
N VAL A 9 15.62 13.25 9.32
CA VAL A 9 16.94 13.54 9.89
C VAL A 9 17.55 14.84 9.33
N PRO A 10 17.63 15.05 8.01
CA PRO A 10 18.20 16.28 7.48
C PRO A 10 17.33 17.52 7.74
N LEU A 11 16.00 17.39 7.78
CA LEU A 11 15.07 18.45 8.17
C LEU A 11 15.32 18.91 9.61
N LEU A 12 15.53 17.96 10.53
CA LEU A 12 15.91 18.23 11.92
C LEU A 12 17.29 18.88 12.02
N VAL A 13 18.28 18.39 11.29
CA VAL A 13 19.64 18.95 11.28
C VAL A 13 19.63 20.39 10.75
N LEU A 14 18.92 20.66 9.66
CA LEU A 14 18.78 22.02 9.10
C LEU A 14 18.10 22.96 10.10
N TRP A 15 17.05 22.49 10.76
CA TRP A 15 16.33 23.27 11.77
C TRP A 15 17.21 23.61 12.98
N ILE A 16 17.95 22.63 13.50
CA ILE A 16 18.89 22.82 14.61
C ILE A 16 19.99 23.83 14.23
N ALA A 17 20.51 23.75 12.99
CA ALA A 17 21.53 24.67 12.50
C ALA A 17 21.02 26.11 12.33
N MET A 18 19.76 26.31 11.92
CA MET A 18 19.20 27.64 11.63
C MET A 18 18.58 28.37 12.83
N SER A 19 17.99 27.63 13.75
CA SER A 19 17.33 28.19 14.94
C SER A 19 18.38 28.83 15.86
N ARG A 20 18.18 30.07 16.33
CA ARG A 20 19.09 30.70 17.32
C ARG A 20 18.50 30.75 18.73
N ALA A 21 17.19 30.62 18.86
CA ALA A 21 16.51 30.67 20.14
C ALA A 21 16.39 29.25 20.74
N PRO A 22 16.88 29.02 21.97
CA PRO A 22 16.86 27.70 22.60
C PRO A 22 15.44 27.20 22.88
N ARG A 23 14.46 28.08 23.08
CA ARG A 23 13.05 27.69 23.34
C ARG A 23 12.33 27.16 22.09
N THR A 24 12.50 27.79 20.92
CA THR A 24 11.85 27.34 19.67
C THR A 24 12.46 26.05 19.13
N ARG A 25 13.73 25.78 19.44
CA ARG A 25 14.41 24.50 19.16
C ARG A 25 13.68 23.31 19.77
N TRP A 26 13.39 23.39 21.07
CA TRP A 26 12.77 22.28 21.79
C TRP A 26 11.35 21.99 21.31
N THR A 27 10.54 23.02 21.06
CA THR A 27 9.13 22.83 20.66
C THR A 27 9.00 22.18 19.30
N VAL A 28 9.77 22.63 18.30
CA VAL A 28 9.71 22.06 16.94
C VAL A 28 10.29 20.65 16.92
N SER A 29 11.41 20.39 17.60
CA SER A 29 11.97 19.04 17.71
C SER A 29 11.00 18.07 18.40
N ALA A 30 10.36 18.48 19.51
CA ALA A 30 9.36 17.67 20.18
C ALA A 30 8.13 17.39 19.29
N THR A 31 7.70 18.38 18.52
CA THR A 31 6.58 18.24 17.58
C THR A 31 6.91 17.24 16.47
N ILE A 32 8.08 17.36 15.84
CA ILE A 32 8.53 16.44 14.77
C ILE A 32 8.71 15.02 15.33
N ALA A 33 9.29 14.88 16.52
CA ALA A 33 9.44 13.58 17.18
C ALA A 33 8.08 12.94 17.48
N GLY A 34 7.12 13.72 18.01
CA GLY A 34 5.75 13.26 18.24
C GLY A 34 5.07 12.81 16.94
N LEU A 35 5.19 13.61 15.87
CA LEU A 35 4.65 13.26 14.55
C LEU A 35 5.29 11.98 13.98
N ALA A 36 6.59 11.77 14.18
CA ALA A 36 7.28 10.56 13.74
C ALA A 36 6.80 9.31 14.49
N VAL A 37 6.55 9.42 15.80
CA VAL A 37 5.97 8.33 16.60
C VAL A 37 4.56 7.99 16.10
N ILE A 38 3.71 9.01 15.91
CA ILE A 38 2.35 8.80 15.39
C ILE A 38 2.40 8.14 14.01
N ALA A 39 3.23 8.64 13.09
CA ALA A 39 3.38 8.02 11.76
C ALA A 39 3.85 6.56 11.84
N GLY A 40 4.80 6.25 12.73
CA GLY A 40 5.25 4.87 12.98
C GLY A 40 4.14 3.95 13.48
N VAL A 41 3.34 4.42 14.44
CA VAL A 41 2.20 3.66 14.98
C VAL A 41 1.13 3.46 13.91
N THR A 42 0.79 4.50 13.14
CA THR A 42 -0.21 4.39 12.07
C THR A 42 0.26 3.45 10.96
N ILE A 43 1.54 3.48 10.60
CA ILE A 43 2.14 2.52 9.64
C ILE A 43 2.05 1.09 10.16
N TYR A 44 2.28 0.89 11.46
CA TYR A 44 2.19 -0.44 12.09
C TYR A 44 0.75 -0.97 12.08
N LEU A 45 -0.24 -0.11 12.38
CA LEU A 45 -1.65 -0.49 12.42
C LEU A 45 -2.27 -0.62 11.02
N VAL A 46 -1.80 0.17 10.06
CA VAL A 46 -2.34 0.24 8.70
C VAL A 46 -1.19 0.17 7.68
N PRO A 47 -0.56 -1.00 7.51
CA PRO A 47 0.58 -1.15 6.60
C PRO A 47 0.23 -0.84 5.14
N ARG A 48 -1.05 -1.01 4.78
CA ARG A 48 -1.58 -0.67 3.45
C ARG A 48 -1.58 0.83 3.16
N GLY A 49 -1.65 1.68 4.19
CA GLY A 49 -1.67 3.15 4.05
C GLY A 49 -0.30 3.80 4.14
N THR A 50 0.79 3.02 4.02
CA THR A 50 2.17 3.51 4.26
C THR A 50 2.54 4.70 3.39
N VAL A 51 2.05 4.75 2.16
CA VAL A 51 2.34 5.84 1.21
C VAL A 51 1.59 7.12 1.61
N GLU A 52 0.30 7.02 1.88
CA GLU A 52 -0.57 8.11 2.30
C GLU A 52 -0.08 8.71 3.62
N ILE A 53 0.26 7.85 4.59
CA ILE A 53 0.78 8.26 5.90
C ILE A 53 2.12 8.96 5.74
N SER A 54 3.01 8.45 4.88
CA SER A 54 4.33 9.07 4.63
C SER A 54 4.18 10.45 4.00
N LEU A 55 3.27 10.62 3.04
CA LEU A 55 2.97 11.91 2.42
C LEU A 55 2.38 12.90 3.41
N GLY A 56 1.35 12.48 4.17
CA GLY A 56 0.73 13.32 5.19
C GLY A 56 1.73 13.77 6.25
N TRP A 57 2.60 12.86 6.70
CA TRP A 57 3.66 13.18 7.66
C TRP A 57 4.69 14.17 7.10
N LEU A 58 5.08 14.05 5.83
CA LEU A 58 6.01 14.98 5.17
C LEU A 58 5.40 16.39 5.12
N VAL A 59 4.14 16.51 4.69
CA VAL A 59 3.41 17.79 4.64
C VAL A 59 3.30 18.42 6.04
N LEU A 60 2.94 17.64 7.06
CA LEU A 60 2.84 18.12 8.43
C LEU A 60 4.20 18.59 8.97
N SER A 61 5.27 17.84 8.71
CA SER A 61 6.63 18.20 9.13
C SER A 61 7.09 19.50 8.47
N LEU A 62 6.85 19.67 7.17
CA LEU A 62 7.14 20.91 6.45
C LEU A 62 6.34 22.08 7.03
N SER A 63 5.04 21.89 7.29
CA SER A 63 4.18 22.94 7.84
C SER A 63 4.65 23.40 9.23
N ALA A 64 5.10 22.48 10.09
CA ALA A 64 5.64 22.81 11.41
C ALA A 64 6.93 23.66 11.31
N VAL A 65 7.80 23.35 10.35
CA VAL A 65 9.03 24.12 10.10
C VAL A 65 8.71 25.51 9.53
N VAL A 66 7.78 25.60 8.57
CA VAL A 66 7.34 26.88 8.01
C VAL A 66 6.69 27.76 9.09
N ALA A 67 5.84 27.19 9.95
CA ALA A 67 5.25 27.89 11.07
C ALA A 67 6.31 28.40 12.06
N GLY A 68 7.30 27.58 12.39
CA GLY A 68 8.44 27.98 13.22
C GLY A 68 9.21 29.17 12.61
N HIS A 69 9.45 29.15 11.30
CA HIS A 69 10.09 30.26 10.59
C HIS A 69 9.25 31.54 10.55
N ALA A 70 7.94 31.42 10.35
CA ALA A 70 7.02 32.55 10.35
C ALA A 70 6.99 33.24 11.72
N ILE A 71 6.99 32.46 12.81
CA ILE A 71 7.06 32.98 14.18
C ILE A 71 8.38 33.73 14.44
N GLU A 72 9.51 33.24 13.91
CA GLU A 72 10.82 33.91 14.03
C GLU A 72 10.98 35.14 13.10
N ARG A 73 9.99 35.46 12.25
CA ARG A 73 9.99 36.57 11.27
C ARG A 73 11.26 36.66 10.40
N ARG A 74 11.84 35.52 10.02
CA ARG A 74 13.04 35.47 9.16
C ARG A 74 12.68 35.32 7.69
N ARG A 75 13.51 35.89 6.80
CA ARG A 75 13.46 35.57 5.37
C ARG A 75 13.80 34.09 5.20
N VAL A 76 12.98 33.38 4.44
CA VAL A 76 13.24 31.99 4.03
C VAL A 76 14.55 31.97 3.26
N SER A 77 15.53 31.19 3.71
CA SER A 77 16.84 31.12 3.06
C SER A 77 16.71 30.37 1.72
N ALA A 78 17.50 30.75 0.72
CA ALA A 78 17.55 30.02 -0.55
C ALA A 78 17.92 28.53 -0.35
N LEU A 79 18.71 28.24 0.70
CA LEU A 79 19.04 26.88 1.13
C LEU A 79 17.79 26.08 1.54
N PHE A 80 16.87 26.69 2.29
CA PHE A 80 15.62 26.03 2.68
C PHE A 80 14.74 25.71 1.47
N ALA A 81 14.59 26.66 0.54
CA ALA A 81 13.83 26.46 -0.69
C ALA A 81 14.44 25.34 -1.55
N ALA A 82 15.77 25.35 -1.75
CA ALA A 82 16.47 24.30 -2.48
C ALA A 82 16.30 22.92 -1.82
N TRP A 83 16.36 22.85 -0.50
CA TRP A 83 16.17 21.61 0.25
C TRP A 83 14.74 21.07 0.12
N LEU A 84 13.75 21.95 0.20
CA LEU A 84 12.34 21.60 0.04
C LEU A 84 12.08 21.02 -1.35
N VAL A 85 12.62 21.65 -2.40
CA VAL A 85 12.58 21.13 -3.78
C VAL A 85 13.24 19.75 -3.86
N LEU A 86 14.43 19.58 -3.27
CA LEU A 86 15.16 18.31 -3.30
C LEU A 86 14.41 17.19 -2.56
N THR A 87 13.75 17.52 -1.44
CA THR A 87 12.90 16.60 -0.67
C THR A 87 11.69 16.16 -1.49
N VAL A 88 11.04 17.11 -2.17
CA VAL A 88 9.89 16.82 -3.05
C VAL A 88 10.32 15.96 -4.22
N LEU A 89 11.45 16.27 -4.88
CA LEU A 89 11.99 15.46 -5.97
C LEU A 89 12.39 14.06 -5.51
N ALA A 90 13.06 13.93 -4.37
CA ALA A 90 13.41 12.63 -3.80
C ALA A 90 12.15 11.82 -3.44
N GLY A 91 11.13 12.48 -2.88
CA GLY A 91 9.83 11.89 -2.64
C GLY A 91 9.18 11.38 -3.93
N LEU A 92 9.16 12.19 -4.99
CA LEU A 92 8.62 11.81 -6.30
C LEU A 92 9.36 10.62 -6.93
N VAL A 93 10.69 10.57 -6.82
CA VAL A 93 11.50 9.47 -7.34
C VAL A 93 11.28 8.18 -6.54
N ALA A 94 11.23 8.29 -5.21
CA ALA A 94 10.94 7.16 -4.33
C ALA A 94 9.48 6.68 -4.40
N TRP A 95 8.59 7.52 -4.93
CA TRP A 95 7.16 7.21 -5.05
C TRP A 95 6.83 6.27 -6.21
N ARG A 96 7.82 5.69 -6.91
CA ARG A 96 7.57 4.62 -7.87
C ARG A 96 6.88 3.47 -7.13
N PRO A 97 5.57 3.25 -7.34
CA PRO A 97 4.88 2.19 -6.65
C PRO A 97 5.50 0.86 -7.10
N GLY A 98 5.91 0.03 -6.15
CA GLY A 98 6.34 -1.34 -6.46
C GLY A 98 5.20 -2.16 -7.10
N PRO A 99 5.48 -3.36 -7.62
CA PRO A 99 4.44 -4.29 -8.06
C PRO A 99 3.39 -4.52 -6.95
N PHE A 100 2.11 -4.54 -7.33
CA PHE A 100 1.00 -4.84 -6.41
C PHE A 100 0.69 -6.34 -6.47
N TYR A 101 1.03 -7.05 -5.41
CA TYR A 101 0.76 -8.48 -5.30
C TYR A 101 -0.62 -8.72 -4.68
N PRO A 102 -1.50 -9.48 -5.35
CA PRO A 102 -2.79 -9.81 -4.79
C PRO A 102 -2.66 -10.68 -3.53
N ALA A 103 -3.49 -10.42 -2.54
CA ALA A 103 -3.45 -11.06 -1.24
C ALA A 103 -4.36 -12.30 -1.22
N THR A 104 -3.78 -13.47 -0.97
CA THR A 104 -4.53 -14.74 -0.94
C THR A 104 -5.49 -14.87 0.24
N GLY A 105 -5.28 -14.11 1.32
CA GLY A 105 -6.15 -14.12 2.51
C GLY A 105 -7.59 -13.66 2.25
N GLY A 106 -7.85 -13.01 1.10
CA GLY A 106 -9.21 -12.71 0.66
C GLY A 106 -10.00 -13.94 0.21
N VAL A 107 -9.32 -15.00 -0.23
CA VAL A 107 -9.95 -16.23 -0.74
C VAL A 107 -9.71 -17.42 0.21
N LEU A 108 -8.53 -17.46 0.83
CA LEU A 108 -8.14 -18.51 1.76
C LEU A 108 -8.57 -18.20 3.20
N PRO A 109 -8.73 -19.22 4.07
CA PRO A 109 -8.76 -20.65 3.73
C PRO A 109 -9.99 -21.02 2.88
N LEU A 110 -9.86 -22.08 2.07
CA LEU A 110 -11.00 -22.68 1.36
C LEU A 110 -11.92 -23.42 2.34
N PRO A 111 -13.17 -23.72 1.94
CA PRO A 111 -14.09 -24.56 2.71
C PRO A 111 -13.48 -25.91 3.11
N ASP A 112 -13.96 -26.45 4.24
CA ASP A 112 -13.46 -27.71 4.79
C ASP A 112 -13.60 -28.87 3.79
N GLY A 113 -12.53 -29.65 3.66
CA GLY A 113 -12.47 -30.78 2.73
C GLY A 113 -11.98 -30.43 1.32
N LEU A 114 -11.67 -29.15 1.06
CA LEU A 114 -10.98 -28.72 -0.15
C LEU A 114 -9.48 -28.55 0.12
N HIS A 115 -8.64 -29.02 -0.79
CA HIS A 115 -7.20 -28.81 -0.71
C HIS A 115 -6.78 -27.70 -1.66
N ALA A 116 -6.04 -26.72 -1.15
CA ALA A 116 -5.53 -25.59 -1.91
C ALA A 116 -4.00 -25.62 -2.02
N THR A 117 -3.48 -25.46 -3.22
CA THR A 117 -2.05 -25.24 -3.50
C THR A 117 -1.87 -23.87 -4.14
N VAL A 118 -0.99 -23.05 -3.57
CA VAL A 118 -0.74 -21.67 -4.05
C VAL A 118 0.55 -21.66 -4.88
N GLN A 119 0.47 -21.11 -6.09
CA GLN A 119 1.58 -20.95 -7.03
C GLN A 119 1.64 -19.51 -7.58
N PRO A 120 2.83 -18.91 -7.69
CA PRO A 120 4.09 -19.35 -7.09
C PRO A 120 4.03 -19.30 -5.55
N THR A 121 4.90 -20.08 -4.88
CA THR A 121 5.02 -20.10 -3.41
C THR A 121 5.67 -18.83 -2.83
N GLY A 122 6.14 -17.92 -3.69
CA GLY A 122 6.75 -16.64 -3.37
C GLY A 122 5.97 -15.44 -3.89
N ASP A 123 6.66 -14.36 -4.25
CA ASP A 123 6.07 -13.22 -4.93
C ASP A 123 5.44 -13.67 -6.25
N GLY A 124 4.21 -13.22 -6.54
CA GLY A 124 3.42 -13.64 -7.70
C GLY A 124 4.12 -13.44 -9.04
N ASP A 125 3.65 -14.09 -10.10
CA ASP A 125 4.18 -13.85 -11.45
C ASP A 125 3.76 -12.45 -11.91
N CYS A 126 4.74 -11.55 -11.99
CA CYS A 126 4.55 -10.17 -12.43
C CYS A 126 4.96 -10.03 -13.90
N GLY A 127 4.00 -9.60 -14.73
CA GLY A 127 4.21 -9.23 -16.12
C GLY A 127 4.12 -7.72 -16.34
N SER A 128 3.67 -7.32 -17.53
CA SER A 128 3.50 -5.94 -18.00
C SER A 128 2.47 -5.15 -17.17
N ALA A 129 2.84 -4.74 -15.96
CA ALA A 129 2.08 -3.95 -14.99
C ALA A 129 1.00 -4.66 -14.16
N SER A 130 0.85 -5.98 -14.29
CA SER A 130 0.01 -6.78 -13.39
C SER A 130 0.79 -7.92 -12.77
N CYS A 131 0.45 -8.27 -11.54
CA CYS A 131 0.98 -9.44 -10.85
C CYS A 131 -0.16 -10.41 -10.58
N SER A 132 0.11 -11.69 -10.78
CA SER A 132 -0.88 -12.74 -10.58
C SER A 132 -0.42 -13.79 -9.56
N ARG A 133 -1.39 -14.41 -8.90
CA ARG A 133 -1.21 -15.60 -8.08
C ARG A 133 -2.29 -16.61 -8.43
N THR A 134 -1.87 -17.84 -8.63
CA THR A 134 -2.74 -18.94 -9.00
C THR A 134 -2.91 -19.84 -7.80
N ILE A 135 -4.15 -20.16 -7.45
CA ILE A 135 -4.48 -21.12 -6.39
C ILE A 135 -5.21 -22.27 -7.07
N THR A 136 -4.60 -23.44 -7.04
CA THR A 136 -5.22 -24.68 -7.51
C THR A 136 -5.95 -25.34 -6.34
N ALA A 137 -7.23 -25.66 -6.54
CA ALA A 137 -8.11 -26.27 -5.56
C ALA A 137 -8.59 -27.62 -6.08
N SER A 138 -8.45 -28.66 -5.26
CA SER A 138 -9.02 -29.98 -5.53
C SER A 138 -10.22 -30.27 -4.64
N GLY A 139 -11.25 -30.84 -5.26
CA GLY A 139 -12.48 -31.26 -4.63
C GLY A 139 -12.35 -32.53 -3.79
N ARG A 140 -13.42 -32.87 -3.09
CA ARG A 140 -13.56 -34.14 -2.37
C ARG A 140 -13.61 -35.31 -3.36
N PRO A 141 -13.22 -36.54 -2.96
CA PRO A 141 -13.34 -37.71 -3.84
C PRO A 141 -14.77 -37.89 -4.37
N GLY A 142 -14.92 -37.94 -5.69
CA GLY A 142 -16.23 -38.08 -6.36
C GLY A 142 -17.03 -36.78 -6.52
N GLN A 143 -16.52 -35.63 -6.05
CA GLN A 143 -17.14 -34.33 -6.30
C GLN A 143 -16.99 -33.96 -7.77
N SER A 144 -18.08 -33.51 -8.40
CA SER A 144 -18.03 -33.02 -9.77
C SER A 144 -17.31 -31.67 -9.85
N GLY A 145 -16.71 -31.36 -11.00
CA GLY A 145 -16.05 -30.07 -11.22
C GLY A 145 -17.01 -28.89 -11.10
N ASP A 146 -18.27 -29.07 -11.49
CA ASP A 146 -19.32 -28.04 -11.39
C ASP A 146 -19.72 -27.78 -9.94
N ASP A 147 -19.87 -28.84 -9.13
CA ASP A 147 -20.14 -28.72 -7.69
C ASP A 147 -18.98 -28.02 -6.97
N LEU A 148 -17.74 -28.39 -7.32
CA LEU A 148 -16.53 -27.75 -6.79
C LEU A 148 -16.51 -26.25 -7.14
N TRP A 149 -16.78 -25.91 -8.40
CA TRP A 149 -16.82 -24.51 -8.84
C TRP A 149 -17.93 -23.72 -8.14
N ALA A 150 -19.13 -24.29 -8.01
CA ALA A 150 -20.24 -23.65 -7.34
C ALA A 150 -19.94 -23.40 -5.85
N GLU A 151 -19.36 -24.39 -5.16
CA GLU A 151 -18.96 -24.29 -3.76
C GLU A 151 -17.90 -23.19 -3.56
N VAL A 152 -16.83 -23.19 -4.37
CA VAL A 152 -15.77 -22.18 -4.25
C VAL A 152 -16.25 -20.80 -4.68
N ARG A 153 -17.08 -20.69 -5.72
CA ARG A 153 -17.69 -19.42 -6.12
C ARG A 153 -18.51 -18.83 -4.97
N GLN A 154 -19.35 -19.64 -4.33
CA GLN A 154 -20.15 -19.19 -3.20
C GLN A 154 -19.27 -18.76 -2.02
N HIS A 155 -18.19 -19.50 -1.74
CA HIS A 155 -17.23 -19.13 -0.72
C HIS A 155 -16.54 -17.80 -1.01
N VAL A 156 -16.02 -17.61 -2.23
CA VAL A 156 -15.40 -16.36 -2.66
C VAL A 156 -16.38 -15.18 -2.51
N ILE A 157 -17.64 -15.37 -2.90
CA ILE A 157 -18.71 -14.38 -2.71
C ILE A 157 -18.92 -14.05 -1.23
N SER A 158 -18.99 -15.07 -0.36
CA SER A 158 -19.16 -14.88 1.08
C SER A 158 -18.00 -14.12 1.73
N ARG A 159 -16.81 -14.15 1.13
CA ARG A 159 -15.62 -13.38 1.54
C ARG A 159 -15.62 -11.94 1.01
N GLY A 160 -16.72 -11.48 0.43
CA GLY A 160 -16.90 -10.12 -0.05
C GLY A 160 -16.32 -9.88 -1.44
N TRP A 161 -16.02 -10.93 -2.19
CA TRP A 161 -15.72 -10.80 -3.62
C TRP A 161 -17.03 -10.77 -4.40
N GLY A 162 -17.19 -9.78 -5.27
CA GLY A 162 -18.33 -9.74 -6.19
C GLY A 162 -18.10 -10.65 -7.40
N HIS A 163 -18.55 -10.18 -8.56
CA HIS A 163 -18.17 -10.74 -9.84
C HIS A 163 -16.91 -10.03 -10.35
N GLY A 164 -15.74 -10.60 -10.08
CA GLY A 164 -14.47 -10.15 -10.65
C GLY A 164 -13.66 -9.21 -9.75
N CYS A 165 -13.45 -7.97 -10.20
CA CYS A 165 -12.49 -7.04 -9.61
C CYS A 165 -13.06 -6.19 -8.47
N ARG A 166 -12.22 -5.85 -7.50
CA ARG A 166 -12.52 -4.89 -6.43
C ARG A 166 -11.34 -3.93 -6.20
N PRO A 167 -11.59 -2.73 -5.66
CA PRO A 167 -10.50 -1.89 -5.16
C PRO A 167 -9.83 -2.55 -3.95
N ALA A 168 -8.50 -2.59 -3.96
CA ALA A 168 -7.68 -3.13 -2.87
C ALA A 168 -6.84 -2.06 -2.17
N GLY A 169 -6.63 -0.92 -2.82
CA GLY A 169 -5.92 0.22 -2.28
C GLY A 169 -6.74 1.08 -1.30
N TRP A 170 -6.07 2.02 -0.63
CA TRP A 170 -6.67 2.93 0.33
C TRP A 170 -6.52 4.39 -0.12
N LEU A 171 -7.62 5.13 -0.19
CA LEU A 171 -7.75 6.56 -0.52
C LEU A 171 -7.04 7.02 -1.82
N LEU A 172 -5.70 6.98 -1.87
CA LEU A 172 -4.87 7.36 -3.03
C LEU A 172 -4.36 6.15 -3.81
N ASP A 173 -4.21 4.98 -3.17
CA ASP A 173 -3.89 3.74 -3.88
C ASP A 173 -5.12 3.28 -4.69
N ARG A 174 -5.00 3.32 -6.02
CA ARG A 174 -6.03 2.93 -6.99
C ARG A 174 -5.89 1.48 -7.44
N SER A 175 -5.13 0.66 -6.70
CA SER A 175 -4.97 -0.75 -7.02
C SER A 175 -6.31 -1.49 -7.05
N THR A 176 -6.45 -2.31 -8.07
CA THR A 176 -7.54 -3.25 -8.26
C THR A 176 -7.01 -4.67 -8.08
N GLU A 177 -7.84 -5.50 -7.50
CA GLU A 177 -7.60 -6.92 -7.30
C GLU A 177 -8.76 -7.69 -7.90
N CYS A 178 -8.49 -8.61 -8.81
CA CYS A 178 -9.48 -9.41 -9.52
C CYS A 178 -9.34 -10.88 -9.16
N VAL A 179 -10.48 -11.56 -9.13
CA VAL A 179 -10.54 -13.02 -8.97
C VAL A 179 -11.22 -13.64 -10.18
N GLU A 180 -10.57 -14.64 -10.75
CA GLU A 180 -11.08 -15.45 -11.85
C GLU A 180 -11.10 -16.92 -11.42
N LEU A 181 -12.16 -17.64 -11.79
CA LEU A 181 -12.37 -19.04 -11.43
C LEU A 181 -12.54 -19.85 -12.71
N ALA A 182 -11.68 -20.83 -12.93
CA ALA A 182 -11.72 -21.72 -14.08
C ALA A 182 -11.54 -23.18 -13.66
N VAL A 183 -12.33 -24.11 -14.20
CA VAL A 183 -12.16 -25.55 -13.94
C VAL A 183 -11.48 -26.18 -15.15
N HIS A 184 -10.33 -26.82 -14.95
CA HIS A 184 -9.61 -27.58 -15.99
C HIS A 184 -9.22 -28.95 -15.42
N ASP A 185 -9.51 -30.03 -16.14
CA ASP A 185 -9.17 -31.41 -15.77
C ASP A 185 -9.62 -31.82 -14.35
N GLY A 186 -10.79 -31.33 -13.91
CA GLY A 186 -11.33 -31.61 -12.57
C GLY A 186 -10.65 -30.85 -11.42
N LEU A 187 -9.72 -29.96 -11.73
CA LEU A 187 -9.11 -29.03 -10.79
C LEU A 187 -9.69 -27.64 -11.00
N LEU A 188 -9.98 -26.94 -9.90
CA LEU A 188 -10.39 -25.55 -9.95
C LEU A 188 -9.15 -24.66 -9.79
N THR A 189 -8.93 -23.81 -10.78
CA THR A 189 -7.91 -22.77 -10.75
C THR A 189 -8.56 -21.44 -10.37
N ILE A 190 -8.05 -20.84 -9.31
CA ILE A 190 -8.40 -19.49 -8.86
C ILE A 190 -7.24 -18.58 -9.22
N THR A 191 -7.42 -17.70 -10.18
CA THR A 191 -6.41 -16.71 -10.56
C THR A 191 -6.75 -15.40 -9.88
N LEU A 192 -5.85 -14.96 -9.00
CA LEU A 192 -5.88 -13.62 -8.44
C LEU A 192 -4.95 -12.74 -9.26
N SER A 193 -5.45 -11.62 -9.78
CA SER A 193 -4.63 -10.64 -10.48
C SER A 193 -4.73 -9.29 -9.78
N GLY A 194 -3.59 -8.61 -9.67
CA GLY A 194 -3.46 -7.30 -9.07
C GLY A 194 -2.90 -6.32 -10.09
N ASN A 195 -3.54 -5.17 -10.24
CA ASN A 195 -3.08 -4.08 -11.12
C ASN A 195 -3.17 -2.74 -10.37
N ARG A 196 -2.21 -1.84 -10.59
CA ARG A 196 -2.23 -0.48 -10.04
C ARG A 196 -2.85 0.57 -10.95
N ASP A 197 -2.96 0.29 -12.25
CA ASP A 197 -3.27 1.30 -13.27
C ASP A 197 -4.64 1.11 -13.97
N ASP A 198 -5.37 0.03 -13.68
CA ASP A 198 -6.54 -0.33 -14.49
C ASP A 198 -7.88 -0.04 -13.80
N LEU A 199 -8.28 1.23 -13.86
CA LEU A 199 -9.68 1.64 -13.69
C LEU A 199 -10.45 1.67 -15.02
N ARG A 200 -9.81 1.36 -16.16
CA ARG A 200 -10.44 1.49 -17.49
C ARG A 200 -11.21 0.25 -17.92
N HIS A 201 -11.01 -0.89 -17.23
CA HIS A 201 -11.71 -2.14 -17.53
C HIS A 201 -12.63 -2.67 -16.42
N LEU A 202 -12.99 -1.85 -15.41
CA LEU A 202 -13.95 -2.25 -14.38
C LEU A 202 -15.37 -2.42 -14.97
N ALA A 203 -15.68 -3.68 -15.26
CA ALA A 203 -17.00 -4.29 -15.37
C ALA A 203 -17.91 -3.85 -16.53
N THR A 204 -17.73 -4.50 -17.68
CA THR A 204 -18.88 -5.02 -18.44
C THR A 204 -18.65 -6.48 -18.74
N ILE A 205 -19.27 -7.34 -17.93
CA ILE A 205 -19.66 -8.69 -18.34
C ILE A 205 -21.10 -8.84 -17.84
N GLY A 206 -22.04 -8.73 -18.79
CA GLY A 206 -23.37 -9.32 -18.66
C GLY A 206 -23.30 -10.81 -18.98
#